data_AF-A0AAC9IXN8-F1
#
_entry.id   AF-A0AAC9IXN8-F1
#
_cell.length_a   1.000
_cell.length_b   1.000
_cell.length_c   1.000
_cell.angle_alpha   90.00
_cell.angle_beta   90.00
_cell.angle_gamma   90.00
#
_symmetry.space_group_name_H-M   'P 1'
#
loop_
_entity.id
_entity.type
_entity.pdbx_description
1 polymer ?
#
loop_
_entity_poly.entity_id
_entity_poly.type
_entity_poly.pdbx_seq_one_letter_code
_entity_poly.pdbx_strand_id
1 'polypeptide(L)'
;MAEKEETKEEMLIQAIKTQYSILQLLDRTLLDVYQYEKGQKTEEQNSDLINLAYQARSIIAKKPKLKETYRKLEEEYGIQLTNHN
;
A
#
# COMPACT_ATOMS: atom_id res chain seq x y z
N MET A 1 -23.23 13.68 25.69
CA MET A 1 -22.88 13.17 24.35
C MET A 1 -22.60 11.70 24.54
N ALA A 2 -23.40 10.81 23.97
CA ALA A 2 -23.16 9.37 24.10
C ALA A 2 -21.92 9.02 23.28
N GLU A 3 -20.87 8.53 23.93
CA GLU A 3 -19.76 7.88 23.23
C GLU A 3 -20.35 6.70 22.47
N LYS A 4 -20.28 6.77 21.14
CA LYS A 4 -20.70 5.66 20.29
C LYS A 4 -19.67 4.57 20.51
N GLU A 5 -20.03 3.50 21.21
CA GLU A 5 -19.14 2.35 21.42
C GLU A 5 -18.69 1.83 20.06
N GLU A 6 -17.37 1.87 19.84
CA GLU A 6 -16.75 1.41 18.61
C GLU A 6 -16.91 -0.11 18.53
N THR A 7 -17.56 -0.61 17.49
CA THR A 7 -17.81 -2.03 17.34
C THR A 7 -16.56 -2.76 16.86
N LYS A 8 -16.43 -4.05 17.21
CA LYS A 8 -15.34 -4.92 16.69
C LYS A 8 -15.20 -4.85 15.17
N GLU A 9 -16.32 -4.76 14.47
CA GLU A 9 -16.36 -4.68 13.00
C GLU A 9 -15.79 -3.35 12.48
N GLU A 10 -16.18 -2.23 13.08
CA GLU A 10 -15.62 -0.90 12.76
C GLU A 10 -14.09 -0.88 12.98
N MET A 11 -13.61 -1.45 14.08
CA MET A 11 -12.16 -1.55 14.36
C MET A 11 -11.43 -2.39 13.31
N LEU A 12 -12.01 -3.52 12.88
CA LEU A 12 -11.41 -4.39 11.85
C LEU A 12 -11.38 -3.69 10.48
N ILE A 13 -12.45 -3.00 10.11
CA ILE A 13 -12.51 -2.22 8.87
C ILE A 13 -11.43 -1.13 8.90
N GLN A 14 -11.31 -0.41 10.00
CA GLN A 14 -10.31 0.64 10.14
C GLN A 14 -8.88 0.08 10.05
N ALA A 15 -8.60 -1.05 10.71
CA ALA A 15 -7.31 -1.72 10.61
C ALA A 15 -6.97 -2.10 9.16
N ILE A 16 -7.94 -2.63 8.40
CA ILE A 16 -7.75 -2.99 6.99
C ILE A 16 -7.48 -1.75 6.13
N LYS A 17 -8.23 -0.65 6.33
CA LYS A 17 -7.99 0.62 5.65
C LYS A 17 -6.60 1.17 5.93
N THR A 18 -6.16 1.13 7.19
CA THR A 18 -4.80 1.55 7.56
C THR A 18 -3.73 0.68 6.90
N GLN A 19 -3.90 -0.64 6.91
CA GLN A 19 -2.97 -1.55 6.23
C GLN A 19 -2.89 -1.26 4.72
N TYR A 20 -4.03 -1.03 4.08
CA TYR A 20 -4.08 -0.67 2.65
C TYR A 20 -3.30 0.62 2.37
N SER A 21 -3.55 1.68 3.14
CA SER A 21 -2.85 2.96 3.01
C SER A 21 -1.34 2.84 3.23
N ILE A 22 -0.91 2.04 4.21
CA ILE A 22 0.53 1.77 4.45
C ILE A 22 1.16 1.07 3.25
N LEU A 23 0.49 0.07 2.67
CA LEU A 23 0.99 -0.63 1.49
C LEU A 23 1.11 0.29 0.28
N GLN A 24 0.14 1.19 0.07
CA GLN A 24 0.19 2.19 -0.99
C GLN A 24 1.34 3.18 -0.78
N LEU A 25 1.53 3.66 0.46
CA LEU A 25 2.64 4.56 0.79
C LEU A 25 3.99 3.88 0.54
N LEU A 26 4.15 2.63 0.99
CA LEU A 26 5.38 1.86 0.77
C LEU A 26 5.68 1.64 -0.72
N ASP A 27 4.69 1.26 -1.53
CA ASP A 27 4.92 1.09 -2.98
C ASP A 27 5.35 2.41 -3.65
N ARG A 28 4.72 3.53 -3.25
CA ARG A 28 5.08 4.86 -3.77
C ARG A 28 6.48 5.27 -3.34
N THR A 29 6.82 5.15 -2.05
CA THR A 29 8.16 5.47 -1.56
C THR A 29 9.23 4.63 -2.25
N LEU A 30 8.99 3.33 -2.46
CA LEU A 30 9.94 2.48 -3.17
C LEU A 30 10.05 2.86 -4.67
N LEU A 31 8.97 3.32 -5.29
CA LEU A 31 9.01 3.83 -6.66
C LEU A 31 9.86 5.10 -6.74
N ASP A 32 9.66 6.03 -5.81
CA ASP A 32 10.41 7.28 -5.74
C ASP A 32 11.90 7.00 -5.52
N VAL A 33 12.26 6.08 -4.61
CA VAL A 33 13.65 5.64 -4.39
C VAL A 33 14.24 5.02 -5.66
N TYR A 34 13.51 4.10 -6.31
CA TYR A 34 13.97 3.49 -7.55
C TYR A 34 14.23 4.54 -8.65
N GLN A 35 13.31 5.49 -8.82
CA GLN A 35 13.42 6.55 -9.82
C GLN A 35 14.57 7.51 -9.51
N TYR A 36 14.72 7.90 -8.24
CA TYR A 36 15.81 8.75 -7.78
C TYR A 36 17.17 8.12 -8.08
N GLU A 37 17.38 6.87 -7.65
CA GLU A 37 18.64 6.15 -7.88
C GLU A 37 18.91 5.91 -9.36
N LYS A 38 17.90 5.55 -10.15
CA LYS A 38 18.05 5.38 -11.60
C LYS A 38 18.31 6.69 -12.35
N GLY A 39 17.90 7.83 -11.78
CA GLY A 39 18.11 9.16 -12.34
C GLY A 39 19.52 9.71 -12.10
N GLN A 40 20.29 9.13 -11.18
CA GLN A 40 21.68 9.51 -10.93
C GLN A 40 22.61 9.03 -12.05
N LYS A 41 23.81 9.62 -12.12
CA LYS A 41 24.87 9.16 -13.02
C LYS A 41 25.25 7.72 -12.69
N THR A 42 25.63 6.93 -13.68
CA THR A 42 25.91 5.49 -13.53
C THR A 42 26.89 5.18 -12.40
N GLU A 43 27.90 6.02 -12.19
CA GLU A 43 28.93 5.87 -11.15
C GLU A 43 28.40 6.11 -9.73
N GLU A 44 27.30 6.86 -9.60
CA GLU A 44 26.68 7.25 -8.33
C GLU A 44 25.50 6.33 -7.97
N GLN A 45 25.01 5.52 -8.91
CA GLN A 45 23.85 4.63 -8.69
C GLN A 45 24.15 3.56 -7.65
N ASN A 46 23.29 3.45 -6.64
CA ASN A 46 23.32 2.32 -5.75
C ASN A 46 22.51 1.15 -6.33
N SER A 47 23.21 0.22 -7.00
CA SER A 47 22.56 -0.93 -7.64
C SER A 47 21.83 -1.86 -6.65
N ASP A 48 22.30 -1.97 -5.40
CA ASP A 48 21.65 -2.77 -4.38
C ASP A 48 20.32 -2.14 -3.96
N LEU A 49 20.30 -0.82 -3.79
CA LEU A 49 19.08 -0.08 -3.44
C LEU A 49 18.04 -0.14 -4.56
N ILE A 50 18.47 -0.02 -5.81
CA ILE A 50 17.62 -0.20 -7.00
C ILE A 50 16.99 -1.60 -7.01
N ASN A 51 17.80 -2.63 -6.81
CA ASN A 51 17.35 -4.02 -6.83
C ASN A 51 16.38 -4.30 -5.66
N LEU A 52 16.71 -3.82 -4.47
CA LEU A 52 15.86 -3.96 -3.28
C LEU A 52 14.51 -3.27 -3.49
N ALA A 53 14.50 -2.03 -3.99
CA ALA A 53 13.29 -1.29 -4.25
C ALA A 53 12.40 -2.01 -5.28
N TYR A 54 12.99 -2.50 -6.37
CA TYR A 54 12.25 -3.24 -7.39
C TYR A 54 11.67 -4.57 -6.87
N GLN A 55 12.44 -5.32 -6.08
CA GLN A 55 11.98 -6.58 -5.48
C GLN A 55 10.86 -6.36 -4.47
N ALA A 56 11.01 -5.37 -3.58
CA ALA A 56 10.00 -5.03 -2.58
C ALA A 56 8.67 -4.61 -3.23
N ARG A 57 8.73 -3.75 -4.27
CA ARG A 57 7.53 -3.39 -5.06
C ARG A 57 6.92 -4.58 -5.76
N SER A 58 7.74 -5.48 -6.29
CA SER A 58 7.24 -6.72 -6.88
C SER A 58 6.49 -7.57 -5.85
N ILE A 59 6.97 -7.67 -4.61
CA ILE A 59 6.28 -8.41 -3.54
C ILE A 59 4.94 -7.74 -3.19
N ILE A 60 4.90 -6.42 -3.06
CA ILE A 60 3.68 -5.66 -2.77
C ILE A 60 2.67 -5.83 -3.92
N ALA A 61 3.12 -5.68 -5.17
CA ALA A 61 2.29 -5.82 -6.36
C ALA A 61 1.80 -7.26 -6.60
N LYS A 62 2.61 -8.27 -6.24
CA LYS A 62 2.35 -9.72 -6.37
C LYS A 62 1.52 -10.31 -5.22
N LYS A 63 0.73 -9.51 -4.50
CA LYS A 63 -0.33 -10.04 -3.63
C LYS A 63 -1.69 -9.98 -4.36
N PRO A 64 -1.92 -10.76 -5.44
CA PRO A 64 -3.18 -10.72 -6.18
C PRO A 64 -4.36 -11.13 -5.30
N LYS A 65 -4.17 -12.10 -4.39
CA LYS A 65 -5.19 -12.49 -3.41
C LYS A 65 -5.63 -11.32 -2.52
N LEU A 66 -4.68 -10.48 -2.10
CA LEU A 66 -4.99 -9.32 -1.26
C LEU A 66 -5.71 -8.22 -2.05
N LYS A 67 -5.30 -7.98 -3.30
CA LYS A 67 -6.01 -7.08 -4.23
C LYS A 67 -7.43 -7.56 -4.50
N GLU A 68 -7.62 -8.86 -4.66
CA GLU A 68 -8.94 -9.46 -4.83
C GLU A 68 -9.79 -9.33 -3.56
N THR A 69 -9.22 -9.54 -2.37
CA THR A 69 -9.90 -9.28 -1.10
C THR A 69 -10.35 -7.82 -1.01
N TYR A 70 -9.48 -6.85 -1.31
CA TYR A 70 -9.82 -5.43 -1.30
C TYR A 70 -10.94 -5.11 -2.29
N ARG A 71 -10.84 -5.62 -3.52
CA ARG A 71 -11.87 -5.48 -4.54
C ARG A 71 -13.22 -6.03 -4.08
N LYS A 72 -13.24 -7.22 -3.46
CA LYS A 72 -14.47 -7.81 -2.91
C LYS A 72 -15.05 -6.96 -1.77
N LEU A 73 -14.20 -6.46 -0.87
CA LEU A 73 -14.64 -5.57 0.22
C LEU A 73 -15.28 -4.28 -0.33
N GLU A 74 -14.75 -3.72 -1.42
CA GLU A 74 -15.34 -2.55 -2.10
C GLU A 74 -16.62 -2.89 -2.86
N GLU A 75 -16.59 -3.90 -3.75
CA GLU A 75 -17.70 -4.23 -4.66
C GLU A 75 -18.87 -4.91 -3.96
N GLU A 76 -18.61 -5.85 -3.05
CA GLU A 76 -19.66 -6.69 -2.43
C GLU A 76 -20.13 -6.13 -1.09
N TYR A 77 -19.27 -5.42 -0.36
CA TYR A 77 -19.54 -4.96 1.02
C TYR A 77 -19.54 -3.42 1.17
N GLY A 78 -19.27 -2.67 0.09
CA GLY A 78 -19.31 -1.20 0.11
C GLY A 78 -18.24 -0.53 0.97
N ILE A 79 -17.18 -1.25 1.35
CA ILE A 79 -16.10 -0.73 2.19
C ILE A 79 -15.17 0.10 1.30
N GLN A 80 -15.22 1.43 1.42
CA GLN A 80 -14.32 2.32 0.70
C GLN A 80 -12.89 2.25 1.27
N LEU A 81 -11.95 1.68 0.50
CA LEU A 81 -10.54 1.54 0.90
C LEU A 81 -9.68 2.70 0.38
N THR A 82 -9.98 3.22 -0.82
CA THR A 82 -9.40 4.47 -1.32
C THR A 82 -10.26 5.68 -0.96
N ASN A 83 -9.66 6.71 -0.37
CA ASN A 83 -10.24 8.05 -0.38
C ASN A 83 -10.07 8.60 -1.80
N HIS A 84 -11.10 8.48 -2.65
CA HIS A 84 -11.19 9.31 -3.84
C HIS A 84 -11.59 10.72 -3.38
N ASN A 85 -10.60 11.61 -3.28
CA ASN A 85 -10.84 13.04 -3.34
C ASN A 85 -10.89 13.47 -4.80
#